data_AF-A0A401Y261-F1
#
_entry.id   AF-A0A401Y261-F1
#
_cell.length_a   1.000
_cell.length_b   1.000
_cell.length_c   1.000
_cell.angle_alpha   90.00
_cell.angle_beta   90.00
_cell.angle_gamma   90.00
#
_symmetry.space_group_name_H-M   'P 1'
#
loop_
_entity.id
_entity.type
_entity.pdbx_description
1 polymer ?
#
loop_
_entity_poly.entity_id
_entity_poly.type
_entity_poly.pdbx_seq_one_letter_code
_entity_poly.pdbx_strand_id
1 'polypeptide(L)'
;MILPSLALLTALAPPVAPASPDPLEVLHAWDAARAAAWAHADVPALRSLYAAGSASGAADVAMLREWRARGVRVEGMSMQVLAARELSATSRRLVLRVTDRLVGAQAVVGGRRVPLPRDEVSRRVVVLVRVAGEWRVGEVRDAG
;
A
#
# COMPACT_ATOMS: atom_id res chain seq x y z
N MET A 1 -59.64 -11.06 -34.78
CA MET A 1 -58.25 -11.56 -34.88
C MET A 1 -57.40 -10.62 -34.05
N ILE A 2 -57.13 -10.94 -32.78
CA ILE A 2 -56.42 -10.06 -31.83
C ILE A 2 -55.10 -10.76 -31.48
N LEU A 3 -53.97 -10.16 -31.83
CA LEU A 3 -52.64 -10.63 -31.44
C LEU A 3 -52.44 -10.42 -29.93
N PRO A 4 -51.80 -11.35 -29.18
CA PRO A 4 -51.44 -11.09 -27.80
C PRO A 4 -50.16 -10.23 -27.77
N SER A 5 -50.20 -9.17 -26.97
CA SER A 5 -49.02 -8.39 -26.61
C SER A 5 -48.11 -9.23 -25.72
N LEU A 6 -46.92 -9.57 -26.21
CA LEU A 6 -45.85 -10.16 -25.40
C LEU A 6 -45.27 -9.05 -24.51
N ALA A 7 -45.64 -9.05 -23.24
CA ALA A 7 -44.94 -8.28 -22.23
C ALA A 7 -43.52 -8.85 -22.07
N LEU A 8 -42.53 -8.14 -22.60
CA LEU A 8 -41.13 -8.44 -22.39
C LEU A 8 -40.81 -8.11 -20.92
N LEU A 9 -40.78 -9.13 -20.05
CA LEU A 9 -40.17 -9.02 -18.72
C LEU A 9 -38.67 -8.84 -18.92
N THR A 10 -38.21 -7.58 -18.98
CA THR A 10 -36.79 -7.26 -18.85
C THR A 10 -36.38 -7.60 -17.42
N ALA A 11 -35.82 -8.78 -17.22
CA ALA A 11 -35.15 -9.13 -15.98
C ALA A 11 -34.00 -8.13 -15.77
N LEU A 12 -34.12 -7.24 -14.79
CA LEU A 12 -33.04 -6.36 -14.38
C LEU A 12 -31.95 -7.25 -13.78
N ALA A 13 -30.89 -7.53 -14.54
CA ALA A 13 -29.72 -8.19 -13.99
C ALA A 13 -29.23 -7.36 -12.77
N PRO A 14 -28.89 -8.00 -11.65
CA PRO A 14 -28.35 -7.26 -10.51
C PRO A 14 -27.11 -6.49 -10.98
N PRO A 15 -26.91 -5.24 -10.52
CA PRO A 15 -25.71 -4.49 -10.86
C PRO A 15 -24.50 -5.34 -10.47
N VAL A 16 -23.66 -5.66 -11.45
CA VAL A 16 -22.36 -6.31 -11.19
C VAL A 16 -21.60 -5.37 -10.27
N ALA A 17 -21.47 -5.74 -9.00
CA ALA A 17 -20.64 -4.99 -8.07
C ALA A 17 -19.22 -4.92 -8.68
N PRO A 18 -18.57 -3.74 -8.68
CA PRO A 18 -17.22 -3.64 -9.20
C PRO A 18 -16.34 -4.66 -8.47
N ALA A 19 -15.54 -5.40 -9.24
CA ALA A 19 -14.60 -6.36 -8.68
C ALA A 19 -13.72 -5.67 -7.64
N SER A 20 -13.53 -6.29 -6.48
CA SER A 20 -12.54 -5.80 -5.52
C SER A 20 -11.15 -5.94 -6.14
N PRO A 21 -10.27 -4.93 -6.02
CA PRO A 21 -8.94 -5.00 -6.61
C PRO A 21 -8.15 -6.16 -6.03
N ASP A 22 -7.20 -6.71 -6.80
CA ASP A 22 -6.29 -7.74 -6.32
C ASP A 22 -5.53 -7.20 -5.10
N PRO A 23 -5.59 -7.88 -3.93
CA PRO A 23 -4.86 -7.47 -2.74
C PRO A 23 -3.37 -7.19 -2.95
N LEU A 24 -2.71 -7.96 -3.81
CA LEU A 24 -1.29 -7.79 -4.08
C LEU A 24 -1.01 -6.55 -4.92
N GLU A 25 -1.91 -6.21 -5.86
CA GLU A 25 -1.84 -4.96 -6.61
C GLU A 25 -2.00 -3.75 -5.68
N VAL A 26 -2.93 -3.82 -4.73
CA VAL A 26 -3.11 -2.77 -3.71
C VAL A 26 -1.84 -2.57 -2.90
N LEU A 27 -1.20 -3.66 -2.45
CA LEU A 27 0.04 -3.60 -1.69
C LEU A 27 1.19 -3.01 -2.52
N HIS A 28 1.39 -3.49 -3.75
CA HIS A 28 2.44 -2.98 -4.62
C HIS A 28 2.26 -1.50 -4.98
N ALA A 29 1.03 -1.06 -5.22
CA ALA A 29 0.74 0.34 -5.48
C ALA A 29 1.09 1.22 -4.27
N TRP A 30 0.77 0.75 -3.06
CA TRP A 30 1.13 1.43 -1.82
C TRP A 30 2.66 1.49 -1.61
N ASP A 31 3.36 0.37 -1.82
CA ASP A 31 4.83 0.30 -1.69
C ASP A 31 5.55 1.22 -2.70
N ALA A 32 5.05 1.28 -3.94
CA ALA A 32 5.58 2.18 -4.95
C ALA A 32 5.40 3.66 -4.58
N ALA A 33 4.22 4.02 -4.06
CA ALA A 33 3.96 5.38 -3.59
C ALA A 33 4.84 5.73 -2.38
N ARG A 34 5.05 4.78 -1.46
CA ARG A 34 5.95 4.94 -0.32
C ARG A 34 7.39 5.15 -0.77
N ALA A 35 7.89 4.32 -1.70
CA ALA A 35 9.22 4.47 -2.26
C ALA A 35 9.41 5.84 -2.95
N ALA A 36 8.39 6.32 -3.67
CA ALA A 36 8.40 7.64 -4.30
C ALA A 36 8.50 8.78 -3.27
N ALA A 37 7.75 8.71 -2.17
CA ALA A 37 7.82 9.70 -1.10
C ALA A 37 9.21 9.76 -0.45
N TRP A 38 9.82 8.59 -0.20
CA TRP A 38 11.19 8.49 0.29
C TRP A 38 12.23 9.05 -0.70
N ALA A 39 12.05 8.80 -1.99
CA ALA A 39 12.92 9.29 -3.05
C ALA A 39 12.86 10.81 -3.20
N HIS A 40 11.72 11.45 -2.90
CA HIS A 40 11.55 12.91 -2.97
C HIS A 40 11.69 13.61 -1.62
N ALA A 41 11.95 12.86 -0.54
CA ALA A 41 11.87 13.37 0.83
C ALA A 41 10.52 14.09 1.13
N ASP A 42 9.43 13.57 0.57
CA ASP A 42 8.09 14.16 0.61
C ASP A 42 7.30 13.65 1.81
N VAL A 43 7.34 14.45 2.89
CA VAL A 43 6.67 14.13 4.15
C VAL A 43 5.14 14.17 4.03
N PRO A 44 4.50 15.18 3.39
CA PRO A 44 3.06 15.15 3.12
C PRO A 44 2.61 13.91 2.34
N ALA A 45 3.29 13.57 1.24
CA ALA A 45 2.94 12.41 0.43
C ALA A 45 3.09 11.11 1.23
N LEU A 46 4.18 10.95 2.00
CA LEU A 46 4.33 9.76 2.85
C LEU A 46 3.20 9.65 3.87
N ARG A 47 2.81 10.77 4.50
CA ARG A 47 1.75 10.78 5.50
C ARG A 47 0.40 10.35 4.91
N SER A 48 0.05 10.76 3.69
CA SER A 48 -1.26 10.43 3.10
C SER A 48 -1.43 8.94 2.82
N LEU A 49 -0.33 8.17 2.78
CA LEU A 49 -0.36 6.72 2.62
C LEU A 49 -0.82 5.98 3.88
N TYR A 50 -0.88 6.65 5.03
CA TYR A 50 -1.26 6.06 6.30
C TYR A 50 -2.64 6.55 6.76
N ALA A 51 -3.39 5.67 7.40
CA ALA A 51 -4.62 6.05 8.08
C ALA A 51 -4.31 6.89 9.32
N ALA A 52 -5.26 7.74 9.72
CA ALA A 52 -5.16 8.49 10.97
C ALA A 52 -4.99 7.52 12.15
N GLY A 53 -4.02 7.81 13.03
CA GLY A 53 -3.70 6.97 14.18
C GLY A 53 -2.77 5.78 13.89
N SER A 54 -2.28 5.59 12.66
CA SER A 54 -1.32 4.53 12.35
C SER A 54 0.01 4.73 13.06
N ALA A 55 0.35 3.86 14.01
CA ALA A 55 1.63 3.89 14.72
C ALA A 55 2.82 3.65 13.76
N SER A 56 2.69 2.67 12.85
CA SER A 56 3.69 2.40 11.81
C SER A 56 3.88 3.63 10.90
N GLY A 57 2.79 4.32 10.56
CA GLY A 57 2.84 5.56 9.78
C GLY A 57 3.52 6.71 10.52
N ALA A 58 3.25 6.86 11.81
CA ALA A 58 3.92 7.87 12.63
C ALA A 58 5.44 7.65 12.69
N ALA A 59 5.86 6.39 12.85
CA ALA A 59 7.28 6.02 12.87
C ALA A 59 7.97 6.26 11.52
N ASP A 60 7.37 5.83 10.41
CA ASP A 60 7.94 6.01 9.06
C ASP A 60 8.05 7.49 8.67
N VAL A 61 7.03 8.29 9.01
CA VAL A 61 7.04 9.74 8.80
C VAL A 61 8.08 10.44 9.68
N ALA A 62 8.25 10.02 10.93
CA ALA A 62 9.29 10.56 11.81
C ALA A 62 10.69 10.27 11.23
N MET A 63 10.93 9.04 10.80
CA MET A 63 12.18 8.64 10.16
C MET A 63 12.46 9.47 8.91
N LEU A 64 11.48 9.65 8.01
CA LEU A 64 11.66 10.48 6.82
C LEU A 64 12.02 11.93 7.17
N ARG A 65 11.39 12.51 8.19
CA ARG A 65 11.68 13.87 8.64
C ARG A 65 13.12 14.02 9.13
N GLU A 66 13.61 13.06 9.93
CA GLU A 66 14.99 13.07 10.43
C GLU A 66 16.01 12.93 9.30
N TRP A 67 15.73 12.07 8.32
CA TRP A 67 16.60 11.90 7.15
C TRP A 67 16.60 13.16 6.29
N ARG A 68 15.42 13.73 6.01
CA ARG A 68 15.27 14.98 5.28
C ARG A 68 15.99 16.14 5.98
N ALA A 69 15.91 16.24 7.30
CA ALA A 69 16.59 17.28 8.08
C ALA A 69 18.12 17.21 7.94
N ARG A 70 18.65 16.02 7.67
CA ARG A 70 20.07 15.78 7.36
C ARG A 70 20.41 15.92 5.87
N GLY A 71 19.47 16.40 5.04
CA GLY A 71 19.64 16.53 3.60
C GLY A 71 19.69 15.18 2.86
N VAL A 72 19.13 14.12 3.46
CA VAL A 72 19.12 12.78 2.90
C VAL A 72 17.76 12.45 2.30
N ARG A 73 17.76 11.87 1.10
CA ARG A 73 16.62 11.16 0.50
C ARG A 73 17.03 9.72 0.18
N VAL A 74 16.08 8.83 -0.03
CA VAL A 74 16.37 7.41 -0.30
C VAL A 74 15.82 7.00 -1.65
N GLU A 75 16.70 6.61 -2.56
CA GLU A 75 16.35 6.15 -3.91
C GLU A 75 16.43 4.61 -3.99
N GLY A 76 15.77 4.02 -4.98
CA GLY A 76 15.90 2.59 -5.28
C GLY A 76 15.21 1.64 -4.30
N MET A 77 14.44 2.16 -3.34
CA MET A 77 13.61 1.33 -2.45
C MET A 77 12.64 0.49 -3.27
N SER A 78 12.67 -0.83 -3.03
CA SER A 78 11.69 -1.77 -3.56
C SER A 78 11.40 -2.84 -2.51
N MET A 79 10.12 -3.14 -2.28
CA MET A 79 9.73 -4.27 -1.45
C MET A 79 9.76 -5.54 -2.30
N GLN A 80 10.61 -6.49 -1.93
CA GLN A 80 10.59 -7.81 -2.52
C GLN A 80 9.61 -8.69 -1.74
N VAL A 81 8.39 -8.82 -2.25
CA VAL A 81 7.39 -9.74 -1.69
C VAL A 81 7.73 -11.17 -2.09
N LEU A 82 8.05 -12.01 -1.09
CA LEU A 82 8.36 -13.43 -1.27
C LEU A 82 7.12 -14.32 -1.12
N ALA A 83 6.20 -13.90 -0.27
CA ALA A 83 4.89 -14.53 -0.13
C ALA A 83 3.88 -13.49 0.36
N ALA A 84 2.66 -13.55 -0.18
CA ALA A 84 1.53 -12.80 0.34
C ALA A 84 0.35 -13.76 0.49
N ARG A 85 -0.34 -13.68 1.63
CA ARG A 85 -1.58 -14.39 1.88
C ARG A 85 -2.61 -13.41 2.37
N GLU A 86 -3.73 -13.35 1.65
CA GLU A 86 -4.93 -12.69 2.17
C GLU A 86 -5.44 -13.43 3.41
N LEU A 87 -5.58 -12.70 4.51
CA LEU A 87 -6.24 -13.20 5.72
C LEU A 87 -7.72 -12.80 5.75
N SER A 88 -8.05 -11.62 5.21
CA SER A 88 -9.42 -11.13 5.05
C SER A 88 -9.46 -9.95 4.09
N ALA A 89 -10.44 -9.92 3.19
CA ALA A 89 -10.75 -8.77 2.35
C ALA A 89 -12.23 -8.38 2.43
N THR A 90 -12.47 -7.08 2.45
CA THR A 90 -13.76 -6.43 2.29
C THR A 90 -13.58 -5.19 1.42
N SER A 91 -14.68 -4.56 1.01
CA SER A 91 -14.63 -3.32 0.22
C SER A 91 -13.94 -2.12 0.91
N ARG A 92 -13.71 -2.19 2.24
CA ARG A 92 -13.12 -1.10 3.04
C ARG A 92 -11.90 -1.50 3.88
N ARG A 93 -11.58 -2.79 3.95
CA ARG A 93 -10.49 -3.30 4.78
C ARG A 93 -9.88 -4.52 4.13
N LEU A 94 -8.55 -4.55 4.09
CA LEU A 94 -7.75 -5.65 3.60
C LEU A 94 -6.69 -6.01 4.65
N VAL A 95 -6.53 -7.29 4.94
CA VAL A 95 -5.52 -7.81 5.86
C VAL A 95 -4.68 -8.85 5.14
N LEU A 96 -3.40 -8.56 5.02
CA LEU A 96 -2.42 -9.42 4.38
C LEU A 96 -1.40 -9.91 5.39
N ARG A 97 -1.03 -11.18 5.31
CA ARG A 97 0.22 -11.68 5.87
C ARG A 97 1.25 -11.73 4.76
N VAL A 98 2.32 -10.97 4.92
CA VAL A 98 3.36 -10.79 3.91
C VAL A 98 4.68 -11.31 4.47
N THR A 99 5.45 -11.99 3.65
CA THR A 99 6.87 -12.26 3.87
C THR A 99 7.64 -11.45 2.85
N ASP A 100 8.42 -10.48 3.29
CA ASP A 100 9.09 -9.51 2.43
C ASP A 100 10.44 -9.06 2.98
N ARG A 101 11.15 -8.29 2.17
CA ARG A 101 12.32 -7.50 2.57
C ARG A 101 12.45 -6.26 1.69
N LEU A 102 13.03 -5.20 2.23
CA LEU A 102 13.44 -4.04 1.45
C LEU A 102 14.74 -4.32 0.70
N VAL A 103 14.77 -4.03 -0.61
CA VAL A 103 15.97 -4.16 -1.45
C VAL A 103 16.25 -2.87 -2.21
N GLY A 104 17.48 -2.73 -2.71
CA GLY A 104 17.88 -1.68 -3.66
C GLY A 104 18.06 -0.28 -3.06
N ALA A 105 17.74 -0.07 -1.78
CA ALA A 105 17.73 1.25 -1.16
C ALA A 105 19.13 1.88 -1.08
N GLN A 106 19.23 3.15 -1.48
CA GLN A 106 20.44 3.97 -1.44
C GLN A 106 20.14 5.33 -0.81
N ALA A 107 20.92 5.72 0.19
CA ALA A 107 20.90 7.08 0.71
C ALA A 107 21.59 8.03 -0.27
N VAL A 108 20.96 9.15 -0.58
CA VAL A 108 21.54 10.22 -1.40
C VAL A 108 21.74 11.46 -0.55
N VAL A 109 23.00 11.87 -0.39
CA VAL A 109 23.43 13.01 0.43
C VAL A 109 24.51 13.81 -0.31
N GLY A 110 24.32 15.12 -0.49
CA GLY A 110 25.27 15.96 -1.21
C GLY A 110 25.61 15.45 -2.62
N GLY A 111 24.66 14.81 -3.31
CA GLY A 111 24.85 14.21 -4.64
C GLY A 111 25.54 12.84 -4.65
N ARG A 112 26.05 12.35 -3.52
CA ARG A 112 26.66 11.02 -3.40
C ARG A 112 25.60 9.98 -3.05
N ARG A 113 25.69 8.82 -3.70
CA ARG A 113 24.84 7.65 -3.40
C ARG A 113 25.60 6.65 -2.54
N VAL A 114 25.00 6.24 -1.43
CA VAL A 114 25.54 5.26 -0.50
C VAL A 114 24.54 4.12 -0.33
N PRO A 115 24.88 2.87 -0.69
CA PRO A 115 24.00 1.73 -0.46
C PRO A 115 23.67 1.59 1.03
N LEU A 116 22.39 1.37 1.33
CA LEU A 116 21.98 1.03 2.69
C LEU A 116 22.26 -0.45 2.97
N PRO A 117 22.43 -0.85 4.24
CA PRO A 117 22.48 -2.26 4.62
C PRO A 117 21.29 -3.02 4.05
N ARG A 118 21.52 -4.30 3.71
CA ARG A 118 20.44 -5.17 3.24
C ARG A 118 19.47 -5.45 4.38
N ASP A 119 18.18 -5.35 4.08
CA ASP A 119 17.12 -5.77 4.99
C ASP A 119 17.05 -7.31 5.06
N GLU A 120 16.66 -7.81 6.22
CA GLU A 120 16.41 -9.24 6.41
C GLU A 120 14.99 -9.61 5.95
N VAL A 121 14.79 -10.87 5.59
CA VAL A 121 13.44 -11.36 5.32
C VAL A 121 12.65 -11.36 6.62
N SER A 122 11.53 -10.66 6.62
CA SER A 122 10.63 -10.57 7.76
C SER A 122 9.23 -10.98 7.37
N ARG A 123 8.40 -11.31 8.37
CA ARG A 123 7.00 -11.64 8.18
C ARG A 123 6.13 -10.68 8.97
N ARG A 124 5.15 -10.09 8.29
CA ARG A 124 4.31 -9.01 8.83
C ARG A 124 2.84 -9.26 8.53
N VAL A 125 1.96 -8.75 9.39
CA VAL A 125 0.57 -8.48 9.06
C VAL A 125 0.44 -7.02 8.68
N VAL A 126 -0.05 -6.76 7.47
CA VAL A 126 -0.37 -5.43 6.97
C VAL A 126 -1.88 -5.28 6.92
N VAL A 127 -2.39 -4.25 7.61
CA VAL A 127 -3.81 -3.87 7.59
C VAL A 127 -3.94 -2.61 6.75
N LEU A 128 -4.65 -2.72 5.63
CA LEU A 128 -5.04 -1.58 4.81
C LEU A 128 -6.52 -1.26 5.01
N VAL A 129 -6.84 0.02 5.01
CA VAL A 129 -8.19 0.55 5.14
C VAL A 129 -8.48 1.53 4.01
N ARG A 130 -9.72 1.53 3.52
CA ARG A 130 -10.13 2.41 2.43
C ARG A 130 -10.70 3.71 2.99
N VAL A 131 -10.02 4.82 2.72
CA VAL A 131 -10.38 6.17 3.19
C VAL A 131 -10.54 7.07 1.98
N ALA A 132 -11.71 7.69 1.82
CA ALA A 132 -12.03 8.56 0.68
C ALA A 132 -11.74 7.92 -0.70
N GLY A 133 -11.93 6.60 -0.81
CA GLY A 133 -11.70 5.85 -2.05
C GLY A 133 -10.30 5.26 -2.21
N GLU A 134 -9.33 5.67 -1.39
CA GLU A 134 -7.92 5.25 -1.44
C GLU A 134 -7.59 4.22 -0.37
N TRP A 135 -6.72 3.27 -0.69
CA TRP A 135 -6.17 2.35 0.30
C TRP A 135 -5.01 2.99 1.06
N ARG A 136 -5.09 2.93 2.39
CA ARG A 136 -4.07 3.46 3.31
C ARG A 136 -3.70 2.41 4.33
N VAL A 137 -2.44 2.36 4.73
CA VAL A 137 -1.99 1.45 5.79
C VAL A 137 -2.48 1.98 7.13
N GLY A 138 -3.28 1.18 7.82
CA GLY A 138 -3.70 1.43 9.20
C GLY A 138 -2.70 0.89 10.21
N GLU A 139 -2.16 -0.29 9.94
CA GLU A 139 -1.28 -0.98 10.88
C GLU A 139 -0.32 -1.91 10.14
N VAL A 140 0.93 -1.97 10.61
CA VAL A 140 1.89 -3.01 10.27
C VAL A 140 2.44 -3.56 11.58
N ARG A 141 2.39 -4.88 11.74
CA ARG A 141 2.93 -5.56 12.92
C ARG A 141 3.59 -6.86 12.53
N ASP A 142 4.52 -7.32 13.34
CA ASP A 142 5.18 -8.60 13.10
C ASP A 142 4.18 -9.77 13.18
N ALA A 143 4.43 -10.77 12.35
CA ALA A 143 3.76 -12.05 12.37
C ALA A 143 4.83 -13.08 12.70
N GLY A 144 4.90 -13.50 13.97
CA GLY A 144 5.91 -14.45 14.46
C GLY A 144 5.99 -15.78 13.70
#